data_AF-A0A7H8S9L6-F1
#
_entry.id   AF-A0A7H8S9L6-F1
#
_cell.length_a   1.000
_cell.length_b   1.000
_cell.length_c   1.000
_cell.angle_alpha   90.00
_cell.angle_beta   90.00
_cell.angle_gamma   90.00
#
_symmetry.space_group_name_H-M   'P 1'
#
loop_
_entity.id
_entity.type
_entity.pdbx_description
1 polymer ?
#
loop_
_entity_poly.entity_id
_entity_poly.type
_entity_poly.pdbx_seq_one_letter_code
_entity_poly.pdbx_strand_id
1 'polypeptide(L)'
;MNQMEHKPYAQLPHKKATFMAFVDAVIPPPLGGVSIQLDDYLVWILDHHISMQEKLSVKTVLLSTPAAAMLDASATQLMALKGMKTSADLPTYPQEGAFAALWPSDRFEAIRLLETLQIDLEALPSPYRNNADLVKNIVTFLHQMAMFGYYSEWFAYGSTRLAYPEDRVLEGRSFTWDLVDYPGVSYGYRALRGFPVVEFTEKEI
;
A
#
# COMPACT_ATOMS: atom_id res chain seq x y z
N MET A 1 -22.48 20.49 -29.37
CA MET A 1 -22.32 20.19 -27.93
C MET A 1 -21.33 19.05 -27.84
N ASN A 2 -20.05 19.34 -27.59
CA ASN A 2 -18.97 18.35 -27.64
C ASN A 2 -19.12 17.37 -26.47
N GLN A 3 -19.33 16.09 -26.80
CA GLN A 3 -19.11 15.01 -25.86
C GLN A 3 -17.60 14.89 -25.66
N MET A 4 -17.11 15.28 -24.49
CA MET A 4 -15.76 14.92 -24.08
C MET A 4 -15.76 13.41 -23.84
N GLU A 5 -15.15 12.66 -24.76
CA GLU A 5 -14.78 11.27 -24.53
C GLU A 5 -13.89 11.20 -23.30
N HIS A 6 -14.46 10.81 -22.16
CA HIS A 6 -13.68 10.39 -21.01
C HIS A 6 -13.01 9.07 -21.39
N LYS A 7 -11.72 9.13 -21.76
CA LYS A 7 -10.90 7.94 -21.98
C LYS A 7 -11.05 7.02 -20.76
N PRO A 8 -11.25 5.70 -20.96
CA PRO A 8 -11.16 4.74 -19.85
C PRO A 8 -9.81 4.96 -19.16
N TYR A 9 -9.77 4.93 -17.82
CA TYR A 9 -8.55 5.04 -17.03
C TYR A 9 -7.45 4.22 -17.70
N ALA A 10 -6.55 4.90 -18.40
CA ALA A 10 -5.49 4.25 -19.14
C ALA A 10 -4.65 3.52 -18.10
N GLN A 11 -4.35 2.24 -18.36
CA GLN A 11 -3.40 1.54 -17.51
C GLN A 11 -2.12 2.36 -17.48
N LEU A 12 -1.71 2.78 -16.28
CA LEU A 12 -0.45 3.46 -16.09
C LEU A 12 0.65 2.39 -16.26
N PRO A 13 1.44 2.41 -17.35
CA PRO A 13 2.35 1.30 -17.69
C PRO A 13 3.30 0.95 -16.55
N HIS A 14 3.67 1.95 -15.75
CA HIS A 14 4.60 1.89 -14.62
C HIS A 14 3.95 1.84 -13.24
N LYS A 15 2.64 1.55 -13.14
CA LYS A 15 1.95 1.42 -11.85
C LYS A 15 2.72 0.50 -10.88
N LYS A 16 3.13 -0.66 -11.38
CA LYS A 16 3.87 -1.67 -10.61
C LYS A 16 5.19 -1.10 -10.06
N ALA A 17 6.00 -0.49 -10.92
CA ALA A 17 7.27 0.13 -10.52
C ALA A 17 7.08 1.22 -9.44
N THR A 18 6.01 2.00 -9.55
CA THR A 18 5.68 3.06 -8.58
C THR A 18 5.38 2.48 -7.20
N PHE A 19 4.55 1.43 -7.11
CA PHE A 19 4.26 0.78 -5.82
C PHE A 19 5.47 0.01 -5.27
N MET A 20 6.28 -0.63 -6.11
CA MET A 20 7.54 -1.23 -5.67
C MET A 20 8.46 -0.16 -5.04
N ALA A 21 8.61 0.99 -5.69
CA ALA A 21 9.42 2.10 -5.18
C ALA A 21 8.85 2.72 -3.88
N PHE A 22 7.52 2.79 -3.75
CA PHE A 22 6.85 3.24 -2.54
C PHE A 22 7.12 2.28 -1.38
N VAL A 23 6.93 0.99 -1.61
CA VAL A 23 7.17 -0.05 -0.62
C VAL A 23 8.64 -0.11 -0.20
N ASP A 24 9.56 0.01 -1.15
CA ASP A 24 11.01 0.07 -0.89
C ASP A 24 11.41 1.29 -0.06
N ALA A 25 10.72 2.43 -0.25
CA ALA A 25 10.91 3.60 0.61
C ALA A 25 10.42 3.29 2.02
N VAL A 26 9.16 2.87 2.20
CA VAL A 26 8.56 2.67 3.54
C VAL A 26 9.23 1.53 4.32
N ILE A 27 9.60 0.44 3.63
CA ILE A 27 10.19 -0.77 4.24
C ILE A 27 11.41 -1.20 3.42
N PRO A 28 12.58 -0.59 3.68
CA PRO A 28 13.80 -0.83 2.91
C PRO A 28 14.45 -2.20 3.24
N PRO A 29 15.40 -2.68 2.41
CA PRO A 29 16.19 -3.89 2.67
C PRO A 29 16.92 -3.87 4.03
N PRO A 30 17.33 -5.04 4.59
CA PRO A 30 17.50 -6.35 3.93
C PRO A 30 16.23 -7.22 3.86
N LEU A 31 15.27 -7.06 4.77
CA LEU A 31 13.96 -7.72 4.73
C LEU A 31 12.92 -6.70 4.24
N GLY A 32 13.11 -6.20 3.03
CA GLY A 32 12.32 -5.11 2.46
C GLY A 32 10.97 -5.57 1.94
N GLY A 33 9.99 -4.64 1.87
CA GLY A 33 8.63 -4.98 1.49
C GLY A 33 8.49 -5.51 0.05
N VAL A 34 9.40 -5.14 -0.86
CA VAL A 34 9.38 -5.63 -2.26
C VAL A 34 9.66 -7.13 -2.32
N SER A 35 10.51 -7.66 -1.43
CA SER A 35 10.85 -9.09 -1.39
C SER A 35 9.66 -9.99 -1.06
N ILE A 36 8.67 -9.43 -0.36
CA ILE A 36 7.41 -10.11 0.01
C ILE A 36 6.22 -9.64 -0.83
N GLN A 37 6.46 -8.99 -1.98
CA GLN A 37 5.42 -8.53 -2.92
C GLN A 37 4.36 -7.61 -2.27
N LEU A 38 4.76 -6.81 -1.28
CA LEU A 38 3.84 -5.90 -0.57
C LEU A 38 3.24 -4.83 -1.50
N ASP A 39 3.87 -4.58 -2.63
CA ASP A 39 3.34 -3.70 -3.68
C ASP A 39 2.08 -4.29 -4.34
N ASP A 40 2.00 -5.62 -4.53
CA ASP A 40 0.76 -6.27 -4.98
C ASP A 40 -0.35 -6.19 -3.93
N TYR A 41 0.01 -6.32 -2.66
CA TYR A 41 -0.93 -6.14 -1.55
C TYR A 41 -1.54 -4.74 -1.55
N LEU A 42 -0.73 -3.69 -1.68
CA LEU A 42 -1.22 -2.30 -1.73
C LEU A 42 -2.13 -2.06 -2.93
N VAL A 43 -1.73 -2.53 -4.12
CA VAL A 43 -2.55 -2.43 -5.33
C VAL A 43 -3.90 -3.12 -5.12
N TRP A 44 -3.88 -4.35 -4.59
CA TRP A 44 -5.10 -5.13 -4.35
C TRP A 44 -6.02 -4.44 -3.35
N ILE A 45 -5.48 -3.94 -2.23
CA ILE A 45 -6.27 -3.25 -1.22
C ILE A 45 -6.89 -1.96 -1.77
N LEU A 46 -6.15 -1.13 -2.50
CA LEU A 46 -6.70 0.10 -3.07
C LEU A 46 -7.86 -0.19 -4.04
N ASP A 47 -7.73 -1.26 -4.81
CA ASP A 47 -8.69 -1.61 -5.85
C ASP A 47 -9.94 -2.34 -5.30
N HIS A 48 -9.85 -2.97 -4.11
CA HIS A 48 -10.92 -3.82 -3.58
C HIS A 48 -11.49 -3.39 -2.22
N HIS A 49 -10.74 -2.64 -1.39
CA HIS A 49 -11.23 -2.17 -0.08
C HIS A 49 -11.84 -0.78 -0.12
N ILE A 50 -11.41 0.08 -1.05
CA ILE A 50 -11.91 1.45 -1.14
C ILE A 50 -12.83 1.58 -2.35
N SER A 51 -14.14 1.61 -2.09
CA SER A 51 -15.13 1.90 -3.11
C SER A 51 -15.33 3.40 -3.22
N MET A 52 -14.94 3.99 -4.36
CA MET A 52 -15.20 5.38 -4.66
C MET A 52 -15.95 5.50 -6.00
N GLN A 53 -17.04 6.26 -5.99
CA GLN A 53 -17.82 6.56 -7.19
C GLN A 53 -17.53 8.00 -7.62
N GLU A 54 -17.14 8.21 -8.87
CA GLU A 54 -17.12 9.55 -9.45
C GLU A 54 -18.57 10.02 -9.68
N LYS A 55 -18.87 11.28 -9.36
CA LYS A 55 -20.22 11.85 -9.50
C LYS A 55 -20.77 11.56 -10.91
N LEU A 56 -21.96 10.94 -10.95
CA LEU A 56 -22.70 10.49 -12.14
C LEU A 56 -22.19 9.21 -12.85
N SER A 57 -21.10 8.60 -12.39
CA SER A 57 -20.60 7.32 -12.92
C SER A 57 -21.00 6.17 -11.99
N VAL A 58 -21.53 5.09 -12.58
CA VAL A 58 -21.82 3.81 -11.88
C VAL A 58 -20.53 2.99 -11.68
N LYS A 59 -19.40 3.45 -12.22
CA LYS A 59 -18.16 2.68 -12.24
C LYS A 59 -17.31 2.95 -11.00
N THR A 60 -17.02 1.89 -10.24
CA THR A 60 -16.05 1.92 -9.15
C THR A 60 -14.68 2.34 -9.69
N VAL A 61 -14.08 3.36 -9.09
CA VAL A 61 -12.72 3.79 -9.43
C VAL A 61 -11.74 2.84 -8.76
N LEU A 62 -10.91 2.17 -9.56
CA LEU A 62 -9.76 1.41 -9.08
C LEU A 62 -8.68 2.41 -8.65
N LEU A 63 -8.52 2.62 -7.34
CA LEU A 63 -7.69 3.71 -6.81
C LEU A 63 -6.19 3.49 -6.98
N SER A 64 -5.73 2.28 -7.29
CA SER A 64 -4.29 2.02 -7.46
C SER A 64 -3.67 2.87 -8.58
N THR A 65 -4.35 2.98 -9.72
CA THR A 65 -3.88 3.77 -10.87
C THR A 65 -3.77 5.27 -10.57
N PRO A 66 -4.82 5.96 -10.09
CA PRO A 66 -4.70 7.38 -9.77
C PRO A 66 -3.77 7.62 -8.57
N ALA A 67 -3.65 6.68 -7.62
CA ALA A 67 -2.70 6.82 -6.51
C ALA A 67 -1.24 6.78 -7.01
N ALA A 68 -0.91 5.89 -7.94
CA ALA A 68 0.41 5.89 -8.58
C ALA A 68 0.68 7.21 -9.33
N ALA A 69 -0.30 7.71 -10.08
CA ALA A 69 -0.17 8.99 -10.77
C ALA A 69 -0.04 10.19 -9.80
N MET A 70 -0.67 10.14 -8.62
CA MET A 70 -0.49 11.14 -7.56
C MET A 70 0.95 11.13 -7.01
N LEU A 71 1.52 9.95 -6.79
CA LEU A 71 2.93 9.80 -6.38
C LEU A 71 3.88 10.37 -7.44
N ASP A 72 3.63 10.08 -8.73
CA ASP A 72 4.43 10.63 -9.83
C ASP A 72 4.31 12.15 -9.97
N ALA A 73 3.12 12.71 -9.74
CA ALA A 73 2.92 14.16 -9.72
C ALA A 73 3.76 14.81 -8.62
N SER A 74 3.79 14.21 -7.43
CA SER A 74 4.64 14.68 -6.32
C SER A 74 6.12 14.58 -6.62
N ALA A 75 6.56 13.47 -7.20
CA ALA A 75 7.94 13.30 -7.62
C ALA A 75 8.36 14.35 -8.66
N THR A 76 7.50 14.59 -9.65
CA THR A 76 7.74 15.60 -10.70
C THR A 76 7.88 17.00 -10.09
N GLN A 77 7.01 17.35 -9.15
CA GLN A 77 7.11 18.63 -8.45
C GLN A 77 8.40 18.72 -7.61
N LEU A 78 8.76 17.66 -6.87
CA LEU A 78 10.00 17.62 -6.10
C LEU A 78 11.22 17.82 -7.00
N MET A 79 11.26 17.14 -8.14
CA MET A 79 12.34 17.27 -9.12
C MET A 79 12.44 18.70 -9.66
N ALA A 80 11.31 19.34 -9.97
CA ALA A 80 11.27 20.73 -10.39
C ALA A 80 11.79 21.67 -9.29
N LEU A 81 11.38 21.47 -8.03
CA LEU A 81 11.84 22.26 -6.88
C LEU A 81 13.36 22.13 -6.64
N LYS A 82 13.92 20.93 -6.84
CA LYS A 82 15.35 20.65 -6.65
C LYS A 82 16.19 20.90 -7.90
N GLY A 83 15.58 21.29 -9.03
CA GLY A 83 16.28 21.43 -10.31
C GLY A 83 16.88 20.13 -10.83
N MET A 84 16.32 18.98 -10.44
CA MET A 84 16.77 17.66 -10.87
C MET A 84 16.33 17.42 -12.31
N LYS A 85 17.26 17.04 -13.19
CA LYS A 85 16.92 16.35 -14.43
C LYS A 85 16.68 14.88 -14.08
N THR A 86 15.70 14.24 -14.72
CA THR A 86 15.31 12.83 -14.54
C THR A 86 16.52 11.97 -14.16
N SER A 87 16.46 11.29 -13.01
CA SER A 87 17.56 10.47 -12.55
C SER A 87 17.70 9.28 -13.50
N ALA A 88 18.61 9.40 -14.46
CA ALA A 88 18.87 8.40 -15.47
C ALA A 88 19.70 7.22 -14.94
N ASP A 89 20.16 7.28 -13.68
CA ASP A 89 21.29 6.46 -13.23
C ASP A 89 20.95 5.36 -12.21
N LEU A 90 19.66 5.13 -11.88
CA LEU A 90 19.28 4.02 -11.01
C LEU A 90 18.58 2.89 -11.79
N PRO A 91 19.16 1.66 -11.84
CA PRO A 91 18.64 0.53 -12.61
C PRO A 91 17.60 -0.32 -11.86
N THR A 92 16.99 0.19 -10.79
CA THR A 92 16.28 -0.67 -9.81
C THR A 92 14.88 -1.11 -10.25
N TYR A 93 14.18 -0.31 -11.07
CA TYR A 93 12.83 -0.62 -11.55
C TYR A 93 12.69 -0.33 -13.05
N PRO A 94 11.82 -1.03 -13.80
CA PRO A 94 11.54 -0.70 -15.19
C PRO A 94 11.11 0.78 -15.29
N GLN A 95 11.96 1.58 -15.93
CA GLN A 95 12.00 3.06 -15.84
C GLN A 95 10.90 3.75 -16.64
N GLU A 96 9.69 3.87 -16.09
CA GLU A 96 8.65 4.69 -16.75
C GLU A 96 7.89 5.66 -15.81
N GLY A 97 8.11 5.61 -14.49
CA GLY A 97 7.45 6.49 -13.50
C GLY A 97 8.38 7.49 -12.81
N ALA A 98 7.94 8.75 -12.68
CA ALA A 98 8.71 9.82 -12.03
C ALA A 98 9.05 9.49 -10.57
N PHE A 99 8.11 8.89 -9.83
CA PHE A 99 8.34 8.50 -8.43
C PHE A 99 9.32 7.33 -8.32
N ALA A 100 9.19 6.32 -9.18
CA ALA A 100 10.10 5.18 -9.20
C ALA A 100 11.55 5.56 -9.58
N ALA A 101 11.70 6.61 -10.39
CA ALA A 101 13.00 7.16 -10.79
C ALA A 101 13.72 7.93 -9.68
N LEU A 102 13.05 8.30 -8.59
CA LEU A 102 13.70 9.01 -7.48
C LEU A 102 14.68 8.10 -6.72
N TRP A 103 15.72 8.72 -6.16
CA TRP A 103 16.57 8.09 -5.14
C TRP A 103 15.74 7.75 -3.90
N PRO A 104 16.09 6.69 -3.14
CA PRO A 104 15.33 6.29 -1.96
C PRO A 104 15.03 7.43 -0.96
N SER A 105 16.01 8.30 -0.69
CA SER A 105 15.81 9.48 0.18
C SER A 105 14.85 10.51 -0.39
N ASP A 106 14.81 10.67 -1.71
CA ASP A 106 13.92 11.62 -2.37
C ASP A 106 12.48 11.11 -2.48
N ARG A 107 12.27 9.77 -2.50
CA ARG A 107 10.93 9.17 -2.45
C ARG A 107 10.19 9.55 -1.17
N PHE A 108 10.88 9.49 -0.02
CA PHE A 108 10.31 9.95 1.26
C PHE A 108 9.96 11.43 1.23
N GLU A 109 10.81 12.27 0.63
CA GLU A 109 10.53 13.69 0.53
C GLU A 109 9.32 13.97 -0.39
N ALA A 110 9.17 13.23 -1.48
CA ALA A 110 7.99 13.33 -2.36
C ALA A 110 6.71 12.88 -1.63
N ILE A 111 6.78 11.83 -0.81
CA ILE A 111 5.67 11.44 0.07
C ILE A 111 5.34 12.57 1.06
N ARG A 112 6.35 13.15 1.71
CA ARG A 112 6.19 14.25 2.67
C ARG A 112 5.49 15.48 2.05
N LEU A 113 5.76 15.79 0.78
CA LEU A 113 5.06 16.88 0.08
C LEU A 113 3.55 16.64 0.01
N LEU A 114 3.11 15.40 -0.21
CA LEU A 114 1.69 15.05 -0.22
C LEU A 114 1.08 15.11 1.19
N GLU A 115 1.78 14.58 2.21
CA GLU A 115 1.31 14.59 3.60
C GLU A 115 1.14 16.01 4.16
N THR A 116 2.10 16.88 3.85
CA THR A 116 2.12 18.27 4.29
C THR A 116 1.33 19.21 3.37
N LEU A 117 0.75 18.67 2.28
CA LEU A 117 0.04 19.42 1.23
C LEU A 117 0.88 20.55 0.64
N GLN A 118 2.21 20.38 0.59
CA GLN A 118 3.15 21.27 -0.10
C GLN A 118 3.20 20.91 -1.60
N ILE A 119 2.04 20.60 -2.17
CA ILE A 119 1.84 20.15 -3.56
C ILE A 119 0.82 21.07 -4.23
N ASP A 120 0.94 21.27 -5.54
CA ASP A 120 -0.13 21.85 -6.33
C ASP A 120 -1.30 20.84 -6.47
N LEU A 121 -2.37 21.10 -5.72
CA LEU A 121 -3.58 20.24 -5.73
C LEU A 121 -4.33 20.28 -7.07
N GLU A 122 -4.17 21.34 -7.87
CA GLU A 122 -4.83 21.44 -9.16
C GLU A 122 -4.16 20.52 -10.20
N ALA A 123 -2.84 20.37 -10.08
CA ALA A 123 -2.02 19.50 -10.93
C ALA A 123 -2.23 18.00 -10.66
N LEU A 124 -2.84 17.62 -9.53
CA LEU A 124 -3.10 16.22 -9.20
C LEU A 124 -4.13 15.58 -10.15
N PRO A 125 -4.07 14.24 -10.35
CA PRO A 125 -5.05 13.52 -11.15
C PRO A 125 -6.39 13.40 -10.41
N SER A 126 -7.49 13.16 -11.14
CA SER A 126 -8.75 12.71 -10.51
C SER A 126 -8.49 11.36 -9.80
N PRO A 127 -9.04 11.12 -8.59
CA PRO A 127 -9.97 11.96 -7.81
C PRO A 127 -9.33 12.95 -6.84
N TYR A 128 -7.99 13.04 -6.83
CA TYR A 128 -7.22 13.82 -5.87
C TYR A 128 -7.17 15.31 -6.17
N ARG A 129 -7.44 15.69 -7.43
CA ARG A 129 -7.48 17.09 -7.86
C ARG A 129 -8.34 17.93 -6.93
N ASN A 130 -7.75 18.98 -6.36
CA ASN A 130 -8.40 19.92 -5.44
C ASN A 130 -9.10 19.23 -4.24
N ASN A 131 -8.63 18.04 -3.84
CA ASN A 131 -9.21 17.28 -2.73
C ASN A 131 -8.12 16.91 -1.71
N ALA A 132 -7.72 17.92 -0.92
CA ALA A 132 -6.67 17.80 0.09
C ALA A 132 -6.92 16.68 1.11
N ASP A 133 -8.18 16.51 1.53
CA ASP A 133 -8.56 15.49 2.50
C ASP A 133 -8.38 14.08 1.93
N LEU A 134 -8.79 13.86 0.68
CA LEU A 134 -8.61 12.57 0.02
C LEU A 134 -7.11 12.26 -0.19
N VAL A 135 -6.31 13.26 -0.56
CA VAL A 135 -4.85 13.11 -0.68
C VAL A 135 -4.25 12.62 0.64
N LYS A 136 -4.52 13.34 1.74
CA LYS A 136 -4.02 12.96 3.08
C LYS A 136 -4.51 11.58 3.50
N ASN A 137 -5.78 11.28 3.27
CA ASN A 137 -6.37 9.99 3.63
C ASN A 137 -5.69 8.85 2.88
N ILE A 138 -5.50 8.98 1.55
CA ILE A 138 -4.84 7.93 0.77
C ILE A 138 -3.36 7.79 1.13
N VAL A 139 -2.62 8.88 1.31
CA VAL A 139 -1.20 8.77 1.70
C VAL A 139 -1.04 8.13 3.09
N THR A 140 -1.90 8.51 4.04
CA THR A 140 -1.92 7.87 5.38
C THR A 140 -2.28 6.39 5.27
N PHE A 141 -3.30 6.08 4.48
CA PHE A 141 -3.76 4.72 4.25
C PHE A 141 -2.66 3.85 3.63
N LEU A 142 -1.94 4.35 2.62
CA LEU A 142 -0.84 3.62 1.97
C LEU A 142 0.25 3.23 2.98
N HIS A 143 0.65 4.14 3.87
CA HIS A 143 1.62 3.83 4.93
C HIS A 143 1.09 2.79 5.90
N GLN A 144 -0.13 2.97 6.40
CA GLN A 144 -0.74 2.04 7.36
C GLN A 144 -0.88 0.64 6.77
N MET A 145 -1.36 0.55 5.52
CA MET A 145 -1.51 -0.72 4.83
C MET A 145 -0.15 -1.35 4.55
N ALA A 146 0.88 -0.59 4.16
CA ALA A 146 2.22 -1.16 4.00
C ALA A 146 2.70 -1.83 5.30
N MET A 147 2.53 -1.15 6.43
CA MET A 147 2.88 -1.72 7.74
C MET A 147 2.02 -2.94 8.09
N PHE A 148 0.70 -2.89 7.87
CA PHE A 148 -0.19 -4.02 8.14
C PHE A 148 0.15 -5.24 7.28
N GLY A 149 0.35 -5.05 5.98
CA GLY A 149 0.74 -6.14 5.09
C GLY A 149 2.08 -6.75 5.50
N TYR A 150 3.07 -5.94 5.86
CA TYR A 150 4.39 -6.41 6.27
C TYR A 150 4.40 -7.22 7.56
N TYR A 151 3.66 -6.77 8.58
CA TYR A 151 3.61 -7.46 9.88
C TYR A 151 2.53 -8.54 9.96
N SER A 152 1.76 -8.75 8.88
CA SER A 152 0.74 -9.79 8.80
C SER A 152 1.23 -11.08 8.16
N GLU A 153 0.43 -12.13 8.30
CA GLU A 153 0.58 -13.39 7.58
C GLU A 153 0.17 -13.29 6.09
N TRP A 154 -0.07 -12.09 5.53
CA TRP A 154 -0.57 -11.94 4.15
C TRP A 154 0.30 -12.67 3.12
N PHE A 155 1.63 -12.55 3.25
CA PHE A 155 2.56 -13.23 2.34
C PHE A 155 2.49 -14.77 2.46
N ALA A 156 2.17 -15.28 3.65
CA ALA A 156 2.10 -16.71 3.96
C ALA A 156 0.88 -17.42 3.34
N TYR A 157 -0.10 -16.67 2.82
CA TYR A 157 -1.17 -17.24 1.98
C TYR A 157 -0.67 -17.71 0.60
N GLY A 158 0.60 -17.46 0.26
CA GLY A 158 1.25 -18.02 -0.92
C GLY A 158 0.50 -17.67 -2.21
N SER A 159 0.07 -18.68 -2.95
CA SER A 159 -0.63 -18.52 -4.23
C SER A 159 -2.03 -17.89 -4.09
N THR A 160 -2.67 -18.06 -2.93
CA THR A 160 -4.04 -17.55 -2.68
C THR A 160 -4.08 -16.13 -2.10
N ARG A 161 -2.94 -15.47 -1.87
CA ARG A 161 -2.88 -14.16 -1.18
C ARG A 161 -3.66 -13.01 -1.84
N LEU A 162 -3.92 -13.10 -3.14
CA LEU A 162 -4.73 -12.15 -3.91
C LEU A 162 -6.18 -12.61 -4.13
N ALA A 163 -6.56 -13.79 -3.62
CA ALA A 163 -7.95 -14.23 -3.61
C ALA A 163 -8.79 -13.42 -2.60
N TYR A 164 -10.11 -13.53 -2.73
CA TYR A 164 -11.02 -12.99 -1.72
C TYR A 164 -10.83 -13.72 -0.37
N PRO A 165 -11.14 -13.07 0.77
CA PRO A 165 -10.86 -13.62 2.10
C PRO A 165 -11.38 -15.05 2.33
N GLU A 166 -12.54 -15.40 1.77
CA GLU A 166 -13.16 -16.72 1.85
C GLU A 166 -12.39 -17.84 1.15
N ASP A 167 -11.55 -17.49 0.18
CA ASP A 167 -10.79 -18.44 -0.65
C ASP A 167 -9.31 -18.50 -0.27
N ARG A 168 -8.88 -17.75 0.75
CA ARG A 168 -7.48 -17.72 1.21
C ARG A 168 -7.16 -18.95 2.04
N VAL A 169 -6.05 -19.58 1.71
CA VAL A 169 -5.52 -20.73 2.44
C VAL A 169 -4.09 -20.43 2.86
N LEU A 170 -3.78 -20.63 4.14
CA LEU A 170 -2.41 -20.48 4.63
C LEU A 170 -1.55 -21.62 4.06
N GLU A 171 -0.65 -21.29 3.14
CA GLU A 171 0.20 -22.26 2.44
C GLU A 171 1.60 -22.38 3.05
N GLY A 172 2.00 -21.41 3.87
CA GLY A 172 3.31 -21.36 4.47
C GLY A 172 3.32 -20.71 5.84
N ARG A 173 4.54 -20.58 6.37
CA ARG A 173 4.82 -19.83 7.59
C ARG A 173 5.08 -18.37 7.25
N SER A 174 4.72 -17.45 8.15
CA SER A 174 5.13 -16.05 7.99
C SER A 174 6.65 -15.92 8.11
N PHE A 175 7.25 -15.15 7.21
CA PHE A 175 8.69 -14.82 7.25
C PHE A 175 9.08 -14.12 8.57
N THR A 176 8.14 -13.37 9.18
CA THR A 176 8.38 -12.70 10.46
C THR A 176 8.59 -13.69 11.60
N TRP A 177 8.03 -14.90 11.51
CA TRP A 177 8.23 -15.93 12.53
C TRP A 177 9.66 -16.47 12.47
N ASP A 178 10.18 -16.69 11.26
CA ASP A 178 11.56 -17.14 11.07
C ASP A 178 12.56 -16.05 11.43
N LEU A 179 12.22 -14.77 11.21
CA LEU A 179 13.07 -13.64 11.58
C LEU A 179 13.32 -13.53 13.09
N VAL A 180 12.32 -13.85 13.90
CA VAL A 180 12.38 -13.69 15.36
C VAL A 180 12.50 -15.02 16.11
N ASP A 181 12.83 -16.10 15.39
CA ASP A 181 12.86 -17.47 15.91
C ASP A 181 11.58 -17.83 16.70
N TYR A 182 10.43 -17.29 16.27
CA TYR A 182 9.16 -17.57 16.94
C TYR A 182 8.88 -19.07 16.79
N PRO A 183 8.61 -19.85 17.84
CA PRO A 183 8.39 -21.30 17.72
C PRO A 183 7.05 -21.67 17.07
N GLY A 184 6.25 -20.67 16.70
CA GLY A 184 4.87 -20.85 16.25
C GLY A 184 3.89 -20.76 17.41
N VAL A 185 2.61 -20.76 17.05
CA VAL A 185 1.53 -20.77 18.04
C VAL A 185 1.67 -22.00 18.91
N SER A 186 1.74 -21.81 20.22
CA SER A 186 1.64 -22.93 21.16
C SER A 186 0.29 -23.60 20.89
N TYR A 187 0.27 -24.94 20.77
CA TYR A 187 -0.97 -25.68 20.86
C TYR A 187 -1.58 -25.34 22.21
N GLY A 188 -2.52 -24.40 22.22
CA GLY A 188 -2.98 -23.76 23.45
C GLY A 188 -3.36 -24.80 24.49
N TYR A 189 -3.30 -24.40 25.76
CA TYR A 189 -3.60 -25.17 26.97
C TYR A 189 -4.98 -25.88 26.96
N ARG A 190 -5.22 -26.81 26.02
CA ARG A 190 -6.27 -27.81 26.11
C ARG A 190 -6.11 -28.60 27.41
N ALA A 191 -4.88 -28.69 27.92
CA ALA A 191 -4.53 -29.19 29.24
C ALA A 191 -5.03 -28.33 30.43
N LEU A 192 -5.22 -27.00 30.29
CA LEU A 192 -5.79 -26.16 31.38
C LEU A 192 -7.30 -25.98 31.28
N ARG A 193 -7.94 -26.36 30.17
CA ARG A 193 -9.42 -26.43 30.08
C ARG A 193 -10.00 -27.66 30.81
N GLY A 194 -9.15 -28.44 31.48
CA GLY A 194 -9.49 -29.72 32.09
C GLY A 194 -9.52 -29.75 33.62
N PHE A 195 -9.28 -28.63 34.33
CA PHE A 195 -9.68 -28.60 35.74
C PHE A 195 -11.20 -28.38 35.78
N PRO A 196 -12.00 -29.35 36.24
CA PRO A 196 -13.40 -29.07 36.51
C PRO A 196 -13.44 -27.95 37.55
N VAL A 197 -14.18 -26.88 37.26
CA VAL A 197 -14.55 -25.94 38.31
C VAL A 197 -15.42 -26.72 39.28
N VAL A 198 -14.88 -27.01 40.47
CA VAL A 198 -15.57 -27.79 41.49
C VAL A 198 -16.60 -26.91 42.21
N GLU A 199 -16.32 -25.62 42.38
CA GLU A 199 -17.19 -24.68 43.07
C GLU A 199 -16.85 -23.24 42.67
N PHE A 200 -17.87 -22.40 42.51
CA PHE A 200 -17.70 -20.95 42.42
C PHE A 200 -18.09 -20.36 43.78
N THR A 201 -17.13 -19.83 44.53
CA THR A 201 -17.42 -18.98 45.69
C THR A 201 -17.61 -17.55 45.24
N GLU A 202 -18.84 -17.08 45.25
CA GLU A 202 -19.12 -15.65 45.26
C GLU A 202 -18.61 -15.07 46.59
N LYS A 203 -17.69 -14.10 46.51
CA LYS A 203 -17.45 -13.23 47.65
C LYS A 203 -18.59 -12.24 47.69
N GLU A 204 -19.45 -12.34 48.71
CA GLU A 204 -20.30 -11.22 49.11
C GLU A 204 -19.40 -10.00 49.38
N ILE A 205 -19.68 -8.90 48.68
CA ILE A 205 -19.07 -7.58 48.90
C ILE A 205 -19.91 -6.83 49.91
#